data_AF-A0AAE5EYM5-F1
#
_entry.id   AF-A0AAE5EYM5-F1
#
_cell.length_a   1.000
_cell.length_b   1.000
_cell.length_c   1.000
_cell.angle_alpha   90.00
_cell.angle_beta   90.00
_cell.angle_gamma   90.00
#
_symmetry.space_group_name_H-M   'P 1'
#
loop_
_entity.id
_entity.type
_entity.pdbx_description
1 polymer ?
#
loop_
_entity_poly.entity_id
_entity_poly.type
_entity_poly.pdbx_seq_one_letter_code
_entity_poly.pdbx_strand_id
1 'polypeptide(L)'
;MSPYTAGDRVRIEIPDPQDPDFSRLHGESGILYEIEGGEFEETARKYRVMLDTGAVVDVFEQDLRPWSISDETTWYVDRFLLRN
;
A
#
# COMPACT_ATOMS: atom_id res chain seq x y z
N MET A 1 3.19 18.35 -2.20
CA MET A 1 3.34 17.47 -3.38
C MET A 1 3.25 16.04 -2.88
N SER A 2 2.45 15.18 -3.52
CA SER A 2 2.42 13.76 -3.14
C SER A 2 3.75 13.10 -3.52
N PRO A 3 4.35 12.24 -2.67
CA PRO A 3 5.49 11.41 -3.07
C PRO A 3 5.09 10.23 -3.98
N TYR A 4 3.80 10.03 -4.24
CA TYR A 4 3.25 8.90 -4.98
C TYR A 4 2.60 9.33 -6.30
N THR A 5 2.71 8.46 -7.30
CA THR A 5 2.09 8.58 -8.62
C THR A 5 1.26 7.35 -8.94
N ALA A 6 0.17 7.50 -9.70
CA ALA A 6 -0.57 6.35 -10.22
C ALA A 6 0.35 5.44 -11.05
N GLY A 7 0.30 4.14 -10.78
CA GLY A 7 1.21 3.13 -11.33
C GLY A 7 2.37 2.76 -10.40
N ASP A 8 2.63 3.52 -9.34
CA ASP A 8 3.68 3.18 -8.37
C ASP A 8 3.32 1.90 -7.62
N ARG A 9 4.31 1.02 -7.45
CA ARG A 9 4.18 -0.10 -6.52
C ARG A 9 4.40 0.40 -5.11
N VAL A 10 3.54 -0.02 -4.20
CA VAL A 10 3.53 0.40 -2.80
C VAL A 10 3.28 -0.78 -1.87
N ARG A 11 3.73 -0.63 -0.63
CA ARG A 11 3.41 -1.53 0.48
C ARG A 11 2.52 -0.79 1.48
N ILE A 12 1.54 -1.50 2.01
CA ILE A 12 0.69 -1.01 3.09
C ILE A 12 1.34 -1.40 4.42
N GLU A 13 1.61 -0.41 5.26
CA GLU A 13 2.23 -0.52 6.56
C GLU A 13 1.45 0.34 7.57
N ILE A 14 0.32 -0.20 8.03
CA ILE A 14 -0.49 0.43 9.08
C ILE A 14 0.29 0.33 10.40
N PRO A 15 0.64 1.44 11.08
CA PRO A 15 1.50 1.40 12.25
C PRO A 15 0.78 0.99 13.54
N ASP A 16 -0.55 1.20 13.63
CA ASP A 16 -1.35 0.87 14.81
C ASP A 16 -1.98 -0.53 14.68
N PRO A 17 -1.58 -1.52 15.51
CA PRO A 17 -2.18 -2.85 15.52
C PRO A 17 -3.65 -2.90 15.98
N GLN A 18 -4.15 -1.83 16.61
CA GLN A 18 -5.56 -1.71 16.99
C GLN A 18 -6.43 -1.16 15.86
N ASP A 19 -5.83 -0.71 14.76
CA ASP A 19 -6.59 -0.31 13.58
C ASP A 19 -7.36 -1.53 13.04
N PRO A 20 -8.69 -1.42 12.78
CA PRO A 20 -9.49 -2.50 12.22
C PRO A 20 -8.91 -3.09 10.93
N ASP A 21 -8.20 -2.27 10.17
CA ASP A 21 -7.64 -2.63 8.88
C ASP A 21 -6.24 -3.25 8.99
N PHE A 22 -5.59 -3.16 10.16
CA PHE A 22 -4.27 -3.74 10.38
C PHE A 22 -4.23 -5.21 9.99
N SER A 23 -5.15 -6.02 10.51
CA SER A 23 -5.16 -7.47 10.28
C SER A 23 -5.37 -7.87 8.81
N ARG A 24 -6.02 -7.02 8.01
CA ARG A 24 -6.39 -7.34 6.62
C ARG A 24 -5.49 -6.68 5.58
N LEU A 25 -4.88 -5.53 5.91
CA LEU A 25 -4.11 -4.72 4.97
C LEU A 25 -2.63 -4.59 5.35
N HIS A 26 -2.26 -4.70 6.62
CA HIS A 26 -0.87 -4.53 7.02
C HIS A 26 0.01 -5.61 6.38
N GLY A 27 1.08 -5.19 5.68
CA GLY A 27 1.98 -6.07 4.96
C GLY A 27 1.55 -6.39 3.53
N GLU A 28 0.32 -6.07 3.14
CA GLU A 28 -0.13 -6.22 1.76
C GLU A 28 0.59 -5.23 0.83
N SER A 29 0.63 -5.59 -0.44
CA SER A 29 1.34 -4.85 -1.48
C SER A 29 0.50 -4.76 -2.73
N GLY A 30 0.71 -3.72 -3.53
CA GLY A 30 -0.08 -3.52 -4.73
C GLY A 30 0.38 -2.34 -5.56
N ILE A 31 -0.43 -2.00 -6.56
CA ILE A 31 -0.22 -0.88 -7.46
C ILE A 31 -1.18 0.24 -7.10
N LEU A 32 -0.65 1.45 -6.98
CA LEU A 32 -1.44 2.64 -6.77
C LEU A 32 -2.26 2.95 -8.03
N TYR A 33 -3.57 2.89 -7.91
CA TYR A 33 -4.51 3.01 -9.02
C TYR A 33 -4.98 4.46 -9.20
N GLU A 34 -5.28 5.16 -8.10
CA GLU A 34 -5.85 6.51 -8.14
C GLU A 34 -5.48 7.30 -6.88
N ILE A 35 -5.33 8.61 -7.05
CA ILE A 35 -5.05 9.57 -5.96
C ILE A 35 -6.32 10.34 -5.68
N GLU A 36 -6.96 10.09 -4.55
CA GLU A 36 -8.12 10.88 -4.12
C GLU A 36 -7.62 12.14 -3.42
N GLY A 37 -7.69 13.28 -4.13
CA GLY A 37 -7.47 14.59 -3.54
C GLY A 37 -8.69 14.99 -2.73
N GLY A 38 -8.57 15.09 -1.40
CA GLY A 38 -9.63 15.65 -0.57
C GLY A 38 -9.96 17.07 -1.06
N GLU A 39 -11.22 17.31 -1.44
CA GLU A 39 -11.75 18.63 -1.82
C GLU A 39 -11.69 19.65 -0.68
N PHE A 40 -11.35 19.21 0.53
CA PHE A 40 -11.17 20.03 1.70
C PHE A 40 -9.78 19.75 2.28
N GLU A 41 -8.88 20.73 2.11
CA GLU A 41 -7.62 20.83 2.85
C GLU A 41 -7.89 20.52 4.33
N GLU A 42 -7.11 19.58 4.90
CA GLU A 42 -7.04 19.14 6.31
C GLU A 42 -7.49 17.71 6.63
N THR A 43 -8.23 17.02 5.75
CA THR A 43 -8.54 15.58 5.98
C THR A 43 -7.56 14.69 5.21
N ALA A 44 -6.94 13.73 5.92
CA ALA A 44 -5.85 12.90 5.44
C ALA A 44 -6.06 12.36 4.01
N ARG A 45 -5.06 12.54 3.14
CA ARG A 45 -5.12 12.12 1.73
C ARG A 45 -5.24 10.60 1.63
N LYS A 46 -6.20 10.14 0.83
CA LYS A 46 -6.42 8.72 0.54
C LYS A 46 -5.93 8.36 -0.85
N TYR A 47 -5.48 7.12 -0.97
CA TYR A 47 -5.02 6.52 -2.21
C TYR A 47 -5.77 5.21 -2.41
N ARG A 48 -6.14 4.94 -3.65
CA ARG A 48 -6.73 3.67 -4.05
C ARG A 48 -5.63 2.75 -4.53
N VAL A 49 -5.49 1.59 -3.91
CA VAL A 49 -4.46 0.59 -4.24
C VAL A 49 -5.13 -0.69 -4.70
N MET A 50 -4.71 -1.20 -5.85
CA MET A 50 -5.04 -2.54 -6.31
C MET A 50 -4.00 -3.51 -5.76
N LEU A 51 -4.40 -4.30 -4.77
CA LEU A 51 -3.55 -5.29 -4.11
C LEU A 51 -3.15 -6.40 -5.10
N ASP A 52 -2.03 -7.06 -4.83
CA ASP A 52 -1.57 -8.24 -5.59
C ASP A 52 -2.60 -9.40 -5.57
N THR A 53 -3.52 -9.40 -4.60
CA THR A 53 -4.65 -10.33 -4.51
C THR A 53 -5.78 -10.02 -5.51
N GLY A 54 -5.75 -8.84 -6.14
CA GLY A 54 -6.77 -8.32 -7.05
C GLY A 54 -7.85 -7.47 -6.36
N ALA A 55 -7.83 -7.36 -5.03
CA ALA A 55 -8.74 -6.47 -4.30
C ALA A 55 -8.34 -4.99 -4.46
N VAL A 56 -9.32 -4.11 -4.49
CA VAL A 56 -9.10 -2.65 -4.52
C VAL A 56 -9.49 -2.08 -3.16
N VAL A 57 -8.58 -1.32 -2.55
CA VAL A 57 -8.75 -0.76 -1.21
C VAL A 57 -8.34 0.70 -1.17
N ASP A 58 -8.99 1.47 -0.31
CA ASP A 58 -8.62 2.86 -0.04
C ASP A 58 -7.78 2.91 1.25
N VAL A 59 -6.62 3.54 1.18
CA VAL A 59 -5.65 3.64 2.29
C VAL A 59 -5.16 5.07 2.47
N PHE A 60 -4.75 5.43 3.68
CA PHE A 60 -4.21 6.77 3.94
C PHE A 60 -2.74 6.88 3.53
N GLU A 61 -2.31 8.09 3.18
CA GLU A 61 -0.91 8.38 2.81
C GLU A 61 0.10 7.88 3.85
N GLN A 62 -0.24 8.04 5.14
CA GLN A 62 0.62 7.65 6.26
C GLN A 62 0.83 6.13 6.41
N ASP A 63 -0.09 5.34 5.84
CA ASP A 63 -0.04 3.88 5.86
C ASP A 63 0.65 3.33 4.61
N LEU A 64 1.08 4.19 3.68
CA LEU A 64 1.81 3.80 2.49
C LEU A 64 3.32 3.93 2.69
N ARG A 65 4.04 2.98 2.10
CA ARG A 65 5.48 3.03 1.89
C ARG A 65 5.80 2.78 0.42
N PRO A 66 6.79 3.50 -0.15
CA PRO A 66 7.26 3.21 -1.50
C PRO A 66 7.86 1.82 -1.56
N TRP A 67 7.61 1.10 -2.66
CA TRP A 67 8.26 -0.18 -2.91
C TRP A 67 9.71 0.05 -3.32
N SER A 68 10.66 -0.51 -2.57
CA SER A 68 12.07 -0.53 -2.95
C SER A 68 12.42 -1.79 -3.76
N ILE A 69 13.46 -1.71 -4.58
CA ILE A 69 14.09 -2.90 -5.22
C ILE A 69 14.53 -3.95 -4.18
N SER A 70 14.89 -3.51 -2.99
CA SER A 70 15.16 -4.39 -1.85
C SER A 70 13.93 -5.21 -1.43
N ASP A 71 12.75 -4.59 -1.49
CA ASP A 71 11.46 -5.23 -1.20
C ASP A 71 11.07 -6.19 -2.32
N GLU A 72 11.39 -5.87 -3.59
CA GLU A 72 11.13 -6.76 -4.73
C GLU A 72 11.87 -8.09 -4.61
N THR A 73 13.15 -8.04 -4.25
CA THR A 73 13.99 -9.25 -4.08
C THR A 73 13.47 -10.10 -2.91
N THR A 74 13.08 -9.47 -1.81
CA THR A 74 12.54 -10.15 -0.62
C THR A 74 11.18 -10.78 -0.92
N TRP A 75 10.28 -10.04 -1.58
CA TRP A 75 8.97 -10.52 -1.98
C TRP A 75 9.04 -11.72 -2.93
N TYR A 76 9.95 -11.70 -3.90
CA TYR A 76 10.10 -12.81 -4.85
C TYR A 76 10.58 -14.08 -4.13
N VAL A 77 11.53 -13.94 -3.20
CA VAL A 77 12.04 -15.05 -2.40
C VAL A 77 10.95 -15.62 -1.48
N ASP A 78 10.24 -14.77 -0.73
CA ASP A 78 9.20 -15.20 0.21
C ASP A 78 8.01 -15.86 -0.50
N ARG A 79 7.55 -15.29 -1.62
CA ARG A 79 6.32 -15.72 -2.29
C ARG A 79 6.53 -16.89 -3.24
N PHE A 80 7.68 -16.96 -3.91
CA PHE A 80 7.94 -17.97 -4.94
C PHE A 80 9.00 -19.02 -4.55
N LEU A 81 9.98 -18.69 -3.71
CA LEU A 81 11.08 -19.61 -3.39
C LEU A 81 10.92 -20.32 -2.04
N LEU A 82 10.29 -19.70 -1.05
CA LEU A 82 10.11 -20.26 0.30
C LEU A 82 8.76 -20.96 0.52
N ARG A 83 7.90 -21.03 -0.50
CA ARG A 83 6.58 -21.70 -0.42
C ARG A 83 6.62 -23.21 -0.72
N ASN A 84 7.75 -23.87 -0.49
CA ASN A 84 7.94 -25.33 -0.59
C ASN A 84 8.09 -25.95 0.80
#